data_AF-A0AAP0RLW4-F1
#
_entry.id   AF-A0AAP0RLW4-F1
#
_cell.length_a   1.000
_cell.length_b   1.000
_cell.length_c   1.000
_cell.angle_alpha   90.00
_cell.angle_beta   90.00
_cell.angle_gamma   90.00
#
_symmetry.space_group_name_H-M   'P 1'
#
loop_
_entity.id
_entity.type
_entity.pdbx_description
1 polymer ?
#
loop_
_entity_poly.entity_id
_entity_poly.type
_entity_poly.pdbx_seq_one_letter_code
_entity_poly.pdbx_strand_id
1 'polypeptide(L)'
;MAVSFFGLAIFLFISLDLDQGSPSSVSATSEGVEIVRPQPGTSAKQGDTIKSGTIIRLQHMRTRKWLHSHLHASPISGNLEVSCFGGETESDTGDYWRLLIEGSGKTWKQDQRIRLQHVDTSGYLHSHDKKYTRIAGGQQEVCGIREKRADNIWLAAEGTYLPVSESK
;
A
#
# COMPACT_ATOMS: atom_id res chain seq x y z
N MET A 1 -15.94 -5.38 -17.98
CA MET A 1 -15.50 -6.55 -17.19
C MET A 1 -15.02 -6.05 -15.83
N ALA A 2 -15.52 -6.61 -14.74
CA ALA A 2 -14.95 -6.37 -13.42
C ALA A 2 -13.77 -7.34 -13.26
N VAL A 3 -12.63 -6.85 -12.78
CA VAL A 3 -11.42 -7.66 -12.56
C VAL A 3 -11.21 -7.74 -11.05
N SER A 4 -10.62 -8.84 -10.55
CA SER A 4 -10.48 -9.09 -9.12
C SER A 4 -9.13 -8.65 -8.58
N PHE A 5 -9.10 -8.24 -7.31
CA PHE A 5 -7.98 -7.48 -6.72
C PHE A 5 -7.30 -8.15 -5.54
N PHE A 6 -7.72 -9.35 -5.12
CA PHE A 6 -6.84 -10.13 -4.26
C PHE A 6 -5.81 -10.83 -5.15
N GLY A 7 -4.66 -10.19 -5.32
CA GLY A 7 -3.54 -10.68 -6.11
C GLY A 7 -2.88 -9.57 -6.93
N LEU A 8 -1.75 -9.07 -6.44
CA LEU A 8 -0.66 -8.40 -7.16
C LEU A 8 -0.68 -6.87 -7.43
N ALA A 9 0.52 -6.33 -7.22
CA ALA A 9 1.13 -5.04 -7.54
C ALA A 9 0.27 -3.78 -7.40
N ILE A 10 0.39 -3.09 -6.27
CA ILE A 10 0.29 -1.63 -6.26
C ILE A 10 1.73 -1.11 -6.33
N PHE A 11 2.10 -0.40 -7.40
CA PHE A 11 3.30 0.45 -7.39
C PHE A 11 3.06 1.65 -6.48
N LEU A 12 3.16 1.38 -5.19
CA LEU A 12 3.42 2.41 -4.21
C LEU A 12 4.95 2.54 -4.19
N PHE A 13 5.48 3.69 -4.63
CA PHE A 13 6.89 4.04 -4.37
C PHE A 13 7.07 4.24 -2.86
N ILE A 14 7.03 3.14 -2.12
CA ILE A 14 7.37 3.07 -0.73
C ILE A 14 8.85 2.74 -0.70
N SER A 15 9.63 3.79 -0.72
CA SER A 15 11.06 3.76 -0.53
C SER A 15 11.40 3.32 0.90
N LEU A 16 11.34 2.01 1.15
CA LEU A 16 11.58 1.42 2.46
C LEU A 16 12.67 0.33 2.45
N ASP A 17 13.50 0.26 1.41
CA ASP A 17 14.72 -0.55 1.50
C ASP A 17 15.87 0.30 2.04
N LEU A 18 15.97 0.34 3.37
CA LEU A 18 17.24 0.49 4.07
C LEU A 18 17.96 -0.87 4.08
N ASP A 19 18.34 -1.40 2.92
CA ASP A 19 19.50 -2.29 2.88
C ASP A 19 20.20 -2.29 1.49
N GLN A 20 21.42 -1.78 1.54
CA GLN A 20 22.58 -2.06 0.67
C GLN A 20 22.74 -1.29 -0.65
N GLY A 21 23.95 -0.73 -0.78
CA GLY A 21 24.33 0.21 -1.82
C GLY A 21 24.72 -0.44 -3.14
N SER A 22 24.22 0.13 -4.23
CA SER A 22 24.94 0.23 -5.50
C SER A 22 24.32 1.37 -6.33
N PRO A 23 25.11 2.07 -7.17
CA PRO A 23 24.59 3.16 -7.99
C PRO A 23 24.13 2.67 -9.37
N SER A 24 23.12 3.37 -9.89
CA SER A 24 22.80 3.63 -11.32
C SER A 24 21.69 2.82 -12.03
N SER A 25 20.95 3.59 -12.84
CA SER A 25 19.87 3.28 -13.80
C SER A 25 18.45 3.10 -13.25
N VAL A 26 17.57 4.04 -13.64
CA VAL A 26 16.10 3.93 -13.48
C VAL A 26 15.63 2.87 -14.47
N SER A 27 15.57 1.63 -13.99
CA SER A 27 14.88 0.50 -14.59
C SER A 27 13.63 0.27 -13.75
N ALA A 28 12.51 -0.11 -14.37
CA ALA A 28 11.35 -0.65 -13.66
C ALA A 28 11.76 -2.02 -13.07
N THR A 29 12.56 -1.98 -12.02
CA THR A 29 12.97 -3.13 -11.24
C THR A 29 11.80 -3.54 -10.35
N SER A 30 11.73 -4.81 -9.97
CA SER A 30 10.69 -5.45 -9.16
C SER A 30 10.54 -4.90 -7.72
N GLU A 31 11.04 -3.69 -7.44
CA GLU A 31 11.15 -3.02 -6.14
C GLU A 31 9.83 -2.41 -5.64
N GLY A 32 8.81 -2.26 -6.50
CA GLY A 32 7.56 -1.56 -6.14
C GLY A 32 6.33 -2.46 -6.10
N VAL A 33 6.48 -3.79 -6.12
CA VAL A 33 5.34 -4.68 -6.29
C VAL A 33 4.72 -5.08 -4.94
N GLU A 34 3.54 -4.54 -4.64
CA GLU A 34 2.76 -4.89 -3.45
C GLU A 34 1.70 -5.96 -3.73
N ILE A 35 1.68 -7.08 -2.98
CA ILE A 35 0.64 -8.10 -3.08
C ILE A 35 -0.51 -7.75 -2.13
N VAL A 36 -1.71 -7.54 -2.68
CA VAL A 36 -2.93 -7.34 -1.88
C VAL A 36 -3.37 -8.66 -1.25
N ARG A 37 -3.52 -8.67 0.08
CA ARG A 37 -3.94 -9.82 0.88
C ARG A 37 -5.15 -9.44 1.74
N PRO A 38 -6.07 -10.39 2.01
CA PRO A 38 -7.16 -10.13 2.94
C PRO A 38 -6.66 -10.09 4.39
N GLN A 39 -7.50 -9.52 5.26
CA GLN A 39 -7.36 -9.65 6.70
C GLN A 39 -7.44 -11.14 7.10
N PRO A 40 -6.53 -11.66 7.96
CA PRO A 40 -6.59 -13.02 8.47
C PRO A 40 -7.94 -13.33 9.15
N GLY A 41 -8.40 -14.56 9.04
CA GLY A 41 -9.65 -15.01 9.66
C GLY A 41 -10.93 -14.56 8.96
N THR A 42 -10.84 -13.82 7.85
CA THR A 42 -12.00 -13.51 7.00
C THR A 42 -12.26 -14.61 5.98
N SER A 43 -13.48 -14.65 5.42
CA SER A 43 -13.83 -15.57 4.34
C SER A 43 -13.31 -15.13 2.96
N ALA A 44 -12.68 -13.96 2.87
CA ALA A 44 -12.18 -13.40 1.62
C ALA A 44 -11.05 -14.26 1.04
N LYS A 45 -11.12 -14.52 -0.26
CA LYS A 45 -10.19 -15.36 -1.01
C LYS A 45 -9.53 -14.57 -2.13
N GLN A 46 -8.40 -15.12 -2.57
CA GLN A 46 -7.75 -14.66 -3.78
C GLN A 46 -8.72 -14.81 -4.96
N GLY A 47 -8.94 -13.75 -5.74
CA GLY A 47 -9.99 -13.73 -6.77
C GLY A 47 -11.33 -13.11 -6.34
N ASP A 48 -11.52 -12.67 -5.09
CA ASP A 48 -12.71 -11.92 -4.68
C ASP A 48 -12.66 -10.42 -5.03
N THR A 49 -13.79 -9.85 -5.42
CA THR A 49 -13.90 -8.40 -5.65
C THR A 49 -13.71 -7.60 -4.35
N ILE A 50 -12.89 -6.55 -4.40
CA ILE A 50 -12.65 -5.66 -3.25
C ILE A 50 -13.62 -4.48 -3.31
N LYS A 51 -14.43 -4.31 -2.26
CA LYS A 51 -15.40 -3.20 -2.16
C LYS A 51 -14.77 -2.02 -1.42
N SER A 52 -15.32 -0.83 -1.61
CA SER A 52 -14.96 0.32 -0.77
C SER A 52 -15.27 -0.02 0.70
N GLY A 53 -14.33 0.30 1.59
CA GLY A 53 -14.39 0.01 3.01
C GLY A 53 -13.79 -1.34 3.43
N THR A 54 -13.42 -2.22 2.48
CA THR A 54 -12.74 -3.48 2.77
C THR A 54 -11.38 -3.24 3.44
N ILE A 55 -11.08 -4.02 4.47
CA ILE A 55 -9.76 -4.03 5.12
C ILE A 55 -8.86 -5.00 4.35
N ILE A 56 -7.71 -4.50 3.93
CA ILE A 56 -6.68 -5.22 3.19
C ILE A 56 -5.33 -5.07 3.90
N ARG A 57 -4.39 -5.91 3.48
CA ARG A 57 -2.96 -5.78 3.78
C ARG A 57 -2.20 -5.73 2.47
N LEU A 58 -1.08 -5.02 2.47
CA LEU A 58 -0.17 -4.92 1.33
C LEU A 58 1.17 -5.52 1.71
N GLN A 59 1.60 -6.54 0.97
CA GLN A 59 2.86 -7.24 1.22
C GLN A 59 3.87 -6.92 0.12
N HIS A 60 5.02 -6.36 0.51
CA HIS A 60 6.08 -6.06 -0.42
C HIS A 60 6.63 -7.38 -0.98
N MET A 61 6.55 -7.57 -2.30
CA MET A 61 6.80 -8.86 -2.94
C MET A 61 8.21 -9.38 -2.66
N ARG A 62 9.23 -8.50 -2.72
CA ARG A 62 10.63 -8.93 -2.55
C ARG A 62 10.95 -9.29 -1.11
N THR A 63 10.66 -8.37 -0.19
CA THR A 63 11.07 -8.51 1.22
C THR A 63 10.10 -9.34 2.05
N ARG A 64 8.88 -9.59 1.52
CA ARG A 64 7.76 -10.25 2.21
C ARG A 64 7.23 -9.53 3.45
N LYS A 65 7.64 -8.28 3.65
CA LYS A 65 7.20 -7.40 4.74
C LYS A 65 5.86 -6.75 4.42
N TRP A 66 5.17 -6.30 5.45
CA TRP A 66 3.86 -5.67 5.33
C TRP A 66 3.96 -4.15 5.39
N LEU A 67 3.16 -3.46 4.59
CA LEU A 67 2.95 -2.03 4.77
C LEU A 67 2.32 -1.79 6.15
N HIS A 68 3.06 -1.08 7.00
CA HIS A 68 2.75 -0.96 8.41
C HIS A 68 2.73 0.50 8.84
N SER A 69 1.95 0.83 9.86
CA SER A 69 2.01 2.13 10.51
C SER A 69 1.65 2.02 12.00
N HIS A 70 2.05 3.03 12.77
CA HIS A 70 1.93 3.06 14.23
C HIS A 70 2.08 4.49 14.75
N LEU A 71 2.05 4.67 16.07
CA LEU A 71 2.18 5.97 16.73
C LEU A 71 3.64 6.42 16.90
N HIS A 72 4.44 6.32 15.83
CA HIS A 72 5.77 6.92 15.75
C HIS A 72 5.80 8.08 14.76
N ALA A 73 6.70 9.03 15.00
CA ALA A 73 6.89 10.20 14.15
C ALA A 73 7.66 9.82 12.87
N SER A 74 7.21 10.29 11.71
CA SER A 74 7.87 10.04 10.43
C SER A 74 9.19 10.82 10.32
N PRO A 75 10.21 10.30 9.58
CA PRO A 75 11.59 10.80 9.67
C PRO A 75 11.82 12.24 9.23
N ILE A 76 11.01 12.77 8.31
CA ILE A 76 11.19 14.12 7.75
C ILE A 76 10.10 15.08 8.25
N SER A 77 8.83 14.69 8.16
CA SER A 77 7.70 15.58 8.49
C SER A 77 7.16 15.44 9.91
N GLY A 78 7.55 14.41 10.66
CA GLY A 78 7.01 14.15 12.00
C GLY A 78 5.53 13.74 12.00
N ASN A 79 5.00 13.30 10.86
CA ASN A 79 3.67 12.72 10.72
C ASN A 79 3.64 11.29 11.29
N LEU A 80 2.65 10.47 10.96
CA LEU A 80 2.70 9.05 11.35
C LEU A 80 3.71 8.31 10.47
N GLU A 81 4.64 7.59 11.08
CA GLU A 81 5.58 6.74 10.36
C GLU A 81 4.82 5.64 9.61
N VAL A 82 5.29 5.38 8.38
CA VAL A 82 4.90 4.23 7.57
C VAL A 82 6.15 3.43 7.28
N SER A 83 6.10 2.12 7.52
CA SER A 83 7.26 1.23 7.48
C SER A 83 6.91 -0.11 6.83
N CYS A 84 7.93 -0.96 6.65
CA CYS A 84 7.80 -2.35 6.22
C CYS A 84 8.07 -3.23 7.45
N PHE A 85 7.04 -3.86 8.00
CA PHE A 85 7.12 -4.61 9.24
C PHE A 85 6.99 -6.12 9.03
N GLY A 86 7.53 -6.89 9.96
CA GLY A 86 7.36 -8.34 10.03
C GLY A 86 7.94 -9.12 8.83
N GLY A 87 7.17 -10.11 8.39
CA GLY A 87 7.53 -11.06 7.33
C GLY A 87 6.35 -11.97 6.96
N GLU A 88 6.60 -13.03 6.18
CA GLU A 88 5.52 -13.87 5.63
C GLU A 88 4.58 -14.47 6.69
N THR A 89 5.11 -14.81 7.86
CA THR A 89 4.38 -15.39 8.99
C THR A 89 4.16 -14.42 10.14
N GLU A 90 4.59 -13.16 10.01
CA GLU A 90 4.55 -12.15 11.07
C GLU A 90 3.79 -10.93 10.57
N SER A 91 2.57 -10.76 11.10
CA SER A 91 1.64 -9.68 10.74
C SER A 91 0.70 -9.41 11.90
N ASP A 92 0.33 -8.15 12.11
CA ASP A 92 -0.59 -7.71 13.15
C ASP A 92 -1.60 -6.66 12.64
N THR A 93 -2.30 -5.96 13.55
CA THR A 93 -3.31 -4.96 13.17
C THR A 93 -2.70 -3.68 12.60
N GLY A 94 -1.42 -3.40 12.86
CA GLY A 94 -0.70 -2.26 12.27
C GLY A 94 -0.48 -2.40 10.76
N ASP A 95 -0.73 -3.59 10.21
CA ASP A 95 -0.70 -3.86 8.77
C ASP A 95 -2.05 -3.62 8.08
N TYR A 96 -3.09 -3.24 8.84
CA TYR A 96 -4.46 -3.20 8.32
C TYR A 96 -4.79 -1.84 7.70
N TRP A 97 -5.10 -1.85 6.41
CA TRP A 97 -5.47 -0.66 5.65
C TRP A 97 -6.88 -0.81 5.12
N ARG A 98 -7.74 0.16 5.44
CA ARG A 98 -9.07 0.29 4.86
C ARG A 98 -8.95 0.95 3.50
N LEU A 99 -9.36 0.22 2.45
CA LEU A 99 -9.42 0.75 1.10
C LEU A 99 -10.67 1.63 0.94
N LEU A 100 -10.48 2.87 0.52
CA LEU A 100 -11.56 3.82 0.29
C LEU A 100 -11.52 4.27 -1.15
N ILE A 101 -12.61 4.04 -1.86
CA ILE A 101 -12.79 4.51 -3.23
C ILE A 101 -13.26 5.96 -3.20
N GLU A 102 -12.59 6.84 -3.94
CA GLU A 102 -13.05 8.22 -4.14
C GLU A 102 -14.04 8.27 -5.31
N GLY A 103 -15.17 8.95 -5.10
CA GLY A 103 -16.29 9.00 -6.05
C GLY A 103 -17.37 7.94 -5.81
N SER A 104 -18.12 7.58 -6.86
CA SER A 104 -19.32 6.73 -6.75
C SER A 104 -19.07 5.22 -6.94
N GLY A 105 -17.83 4.82 -7.21
CA GLY A 105 -17.48 3.42 -7.41
C GLY A 105 -17.64 2.58 -6.15
N LYS A 106 -18.23 1.39 -6.28
CA LYS A 106 -18.47 0.46 -5.15
C LYS A 106 -17.42 -0.64 -5.03
N THR A 107 -16.83 -1.01 -6.17
CA THR A 107 -15.81 -2.05 -6.30
C THR A 107 -14.57 -1.40 -6.86
N TRP A 108 -13.42 -1.71 -6.27
CA TRP A 108 -12.14 -1.16 -6.66
C TRP A 108 -11.78 -1.62 -8.08
N LYS A 109 -11.14 -0.74 -8.85
CA LYS A 109 -10.70 -0.95 -10.22
C LYS A 109 -9.32 -0.33 -10.43
N GLN A 110 -8.59 -0.80 -11.43
CA GLN A 110 -7.39 -0.14 -11.94
C GLN A 110 -7.70 1.31 -12.32
N ASP A 111 -6.71 2.19 -12.16
CA ASP A 111 -6.82 3.65 -12.43
C ASP A 111 -7.91 4.38 -11.65
N GLN A 112 -8.51 3.72 -10.65
CA GLN A 112 -9.46 4.36 -9.78
C GLN A 112 -8.74 5.11 -8.66
N ARG A 113 -9.14 6.34 -8.43
CA ARG A 113 -8.69 7.15 -7.30
C ARG A 113 -9.14 6.48 -6.01
N ILE A 114 -8.18 6.10 -5.18
CA ILE A 114 -8.42 5.50 -3.87
C ILE A 114 -7.63 6.22 -2.79
N ARG A 115 -7.97 5.89 -1.54
CA ARG A 115 -7.16 6.15 -0.36
C ARG A 115 -6.99 4.86 0.42
N LEU A 116 -5.88 4.77 1.13
CA LEU A 116 -5.63 3.71 2.09
C LEU A 116 -5.58 4.36 3.46
N GLN A 117 -6.53 4.02 4.32
CA GLN A 117 -6.58 4.54 5.70
C GLN A 117 -6.12 3.45 6.66
N HIS A 118 -5.05 3.71 7.39
CA HIS A 118 -4.56 2.82 8.43
C HIS A 118 -5.64 2.67 9.51
N VAL A 119 -6.00 1.44 9.85
CA VAL A 119 -7.14 1.15 10.74
C VAL A 119 -6.89 1.65 12.15
N ASP A 120 -5.71 1.39 12.73
CA ASP A 120 -5.46 1.68 14.14
C ASP A 120 -5.23 3.18 14.41
N THR A 121 -4.59 3.89 13.48
CA THR A 121 -4.23 5.31 13.68
C THR A 121 -5.18 6.30 12.99
N SER A 122 -6.07 5.80 12.12
CA SER A 122 -6.89 6.58 11.19
C SER A 122 -6.10 7.45 10.18
N GLY A 123 -4.78 7.28 10.07
CA GLY A 123 -3.94 8.00 9.12
C GLY A 123 -4.13 7.50 7.68
N TYR A 124 -4.30 8.42 6.73
CA TYR A 124 -4.27 8.12 5.31
C TYR A 124 -2.82 8.03 4.82
N LEU A 125 -2.51 6.97 4.08
CA LEU A 125 -1.23 6.81 3.39
C LEU A 125 -0.99 8.00 2.48
N HIS A 126 0.14 8.68 2.64
CA HIS A 126 0.41 9.98 2.07
C HIS A 126 1.87 10.03 1.61
N SER A 127 2.10 10.73 0.50
CA SER A 127 3.45 11.11 0.05
C SER A 127 3.44 12.58 -0.35
N HIS A 128 4.60 13.21 -0.39
CA HIS A 128 4.74 14.62 -0.76
C HIS A 128 6.17 14.91 -1.22
N ASP A 129 6.43 16.14 -1.70
CA ASP A 129 7.75 16.54 -2.19
C ASP A 129 8.76 16.87 -1.08
N LYS A 130 8.81 16.05 -0.04
CA LYS A 130 9.90 16.03 0.97
C LYS A 130 10.70 14.77 0.72
N LYS A 131 12.01 14.94 0.52
CA LYS A 131 12.89 13.87 0.06
C LYS A 131 14.03 13.63 1.02
N TYR A 132 14.47 12.38 1.10
CA TYR A 132 15.72 12.03 1.79
C TYR A 132 16.92 12.64 1.07
N THR A 133 17.94 13.06 1.83
CA THR A 133 19.11 13.78 1.29
C THR A 133 20.39 12.94 1.28
N ARG A 134 20.42 11.79 1.97
CA ARG A 134 21.60 10.92 2.09
C ARG A 134 21.30 9.53 1.53
N ILE A 135 21.11 8.54 2.41
CA ILE A 135 20.62 7.21 2.03
C ILE A 135 19.21 7.37 1.45
N ALA A 136 18.90 6.62 0.39
CA ALA A 136 17.66 6.80 -0.39
C ALA A 136 17.49 8.23 -0.95
N GLY A 137 18.61 8.93 -1.21
CA GLY A 137 18.63 10.30 -1.69
C GLY A 137 17.72 10.54 -2.90
N GLY A 138 16.84 11.55 -2.80
CA GLY A 138 15.88 11.90 -3.86
C GLY A 138 14.54 11.17 -3.79
N GLN A 139 14.42 10.11 -2.98
CA GLN A 139 13.17 9.41 -2.74
C GLN A 139 12.28 10.22 -1.78
N GLN A 140 10.97 10.24 -2.05
CA GLN A 140 9.99 10.97 -1.22
C GLN A 140 9.70 10.22 0.09
N GLU A 141 9.39 10.97 1.14
CA GLU A 141 8.85 10.41 2.38
C GLU A 141 7.42 9.91 2.14
N VAL A 142 7.14 8.69 2.61
CA VAL A 142 5.79 8.16 2.77
C VAL A 142 5.43 8.19 4.26
N CYS A 143 4.26 8.72 4.59
CA CYS A 143 3.79 8.87 5.97
C CYS A 143 2.26 8.73 6.06
N GLY A 144 1.70 8.73 7.26
CA GLY A 144 0.27 8.79 7.53
C GLY A 144 -0.18 10.17 8.01
N ILE A 145 -1.25 10.71 7.44
CA ILE A 145 -1.88 11.97 7.88
C ILE A 145 -3.38 11.75 8.10
N ARG A 146 -3.96 12.28 9.18
CA ARG A 146 -5.37 12.05 9.53
C ARG A 146 -6.40 12.83 8.69
N GLU A 147 -5.93 13.70 7.79
CA GLU A 147 -6.78 14.53 6.94
C GLU A 147 -6.77 14.03 5.50
N LYS A 148 -7.91 14.09 4.82
CA LYS A 148 -7.98 13.90 3.37
C LYS A 148 -7.34 15.10 2.66
N ARG A 149 -6.38 14.83 1.79
CA ARG A 149 -5.64 15.81 0.98
C ARG A 149 -5.55 15.33 -0.48
N ALA A 150 -4.93 16.14 -1.34
CA ALA A 150 -4.64 15.73 -2.71
C ALA A 150 -3.57 14.62 -2.73
N ASP A 151 -2.53 14.74 -1.90
CA ASP A 151 -1.34 13.87 -1.96
C ASP A 151 -1.46 12.55 -1.19
N ASN A 152 -2.66 12.24 -0.69
CA ASN A 152 -3.02 10.91 -0.20
C ASN A 152 -4.13 10.27 -1.05
N ILE A 153 -4.13 10.60 -2.33
CA ILE A 153 -4.88 9.90 -3.37
C ILE A 153 -3.91 9.03 -4.16
N TRP A 154 -4.23 7.76 -4.27
CA TRP A 154 -3.44 6.77 -4.97
C TRP A 154 -4.25 6.18 -6.12
N LEU A 155 -3.54 5.64 -7.11
CA LEU A 155 -4.11 4.85 -8.19
C LEU A 155 -3.34 3.53 -8.24
N ALA A 156 -4.06 2.43 -8.44
CA ALA A 156 -3.41 1.21 -8.90
C ALA A 156 -3.06 1.40 -10.37
N ALA A 157 -1.76 1.48 -10.67
CA ALA A 157 -1.24 1.64 -12.02
C ALA A 157 -1.06 0.27 -12.70
N GLU A 158 0.16 -0.26 -12.75
CA GLU A 158 0.46 -1.56 -13.36
C GLU A 158 0.20 -2.72 -12.37
N GLY A 159 -0.45 -3.79 -12.83
CA GLY A 159 -0.63 -5.01 -12.03
C GLY A 159 -1.15 -6.21 -12.80
N THR A 160 -0.97 -7.41 -12.22
CA THR A 160 -1.55 -8.65 -12.74
C THR A 160 -2.79 -9.00 -11.95
N TYR A 161 -3.95 -8.78 -12.54
CA TYR A 161 -5.22 -9.02 -11.89
C TYR A 161 -5.69 -10.45 -12.07
N LEU A 162 -6.17 -11.06 -11.00
CA LEU A 162 -6.69 -12.42 -11.06
C LEU A 162 -8.12 -12.46 -11.59
N PRO A 163 -8.51 -13.59 -12.23
CA PRO A 163 -9.89 -13.80 -12.62
C PRO A 163 -10.82 -13.67 -11.41
N VAL A 164 -11.97 -13.02 -11.60
CA VAL A 164 -13.00 -12.96 -10.56
C VAL A 164 -13.58 -14.36 -10.38
N SER A 165 -13.49 -14.90 -9.17
CA SER A 165 -14.29 -16.06 -8.80
C SER A 165 -15.73 -15.60 -8.57
N GLU A 166 -16.57 -15.67 -9.60
CA GLU A 166 -18.01 -15.56 -9.40
C GLU A 166 -18.49 -16.82 -8.67
N SER A 167 -18.88 -16.69 -7.41
CA SER A 167 -19.70 -17.71 -6.77
C SER A 167 -21.06 -17.71 -7.47
N LYS A 168 -21.33 -18.77 -8.23
CA LYS A 168 -22.69 -19.08 -8.71
C LYS A 168 -23.66 -19.24 -7.55
#